data_AF-A0A7S3XCD4-F1
#
_entry.id   AF-A0A7S3XCD4-F1
#
_cell.length_a   1.000
_cell.length_b   1.000
_cell.length_c   1.000
_cell.angle_alpha   90.00
_cell.angle_beta   90.00
_cell.angle_gamma   90.00
#
_symmetry.space_group_name_H-M   'P 1'
#
loop_
_entity.id
_entity.type
_entity.pdbx_description
1 polymer ?
#
loop_
_entity_poly.entity_id
_entity_poly.type
_entity_poly.pdbx_seq_one_letter_code
_entity_poly.pdbx_strand_id
1 'polypeptide(L)'
;LANNQGLVTQVEPSPDSYYNPGNELIYDEQMAAVDGLLNGSPNPDQPKAISFSASADPGPLHRSEWLKFVSFFYNMELEAEEVFSKIAANYECTKAMAAADVPASDRPGVAFISYSSFSTPPEFVVSVADYKLALVADAGARNVDTSNMTVQISSWSGLPSHV
;
A
#
# COMPACT_ATOMS: atom_id res chain seq x y z
N LEU A 1 -14.15 9.16 -31.07
CA LEU A 1 -13.03 8.55 -30.32
C LEU A 1 -13.64 7.42 -29.52
N ALA A 2 -13.40 6.18 -29.93
CA ALA A 2 -13.99 5.03 -29.27
C ALA A 2 -13.50 4.97 -27.82
N ASN A 3 -14.42 4.71 -26.89
CA ASN A 3 -14.16 4.50 -25.47
C ASN A 3 -13.19 3.34 -25.29
N ASN A 4 -11.89 3.61 -25.30
CA ASN A 4 -10.88 2.64 -24.91
C ASN A 4 -10.76 2.68 -23.39
N GLN A 5 -11.82 2.26 -22.70
CA GLN A 5 -11.76 2.04 -21.26
C GLN A 5 -10.94 0.78 -21.08
N GLY A 6 -9.61 0.94 -20.97
CA GLY A 6 -8.71 -0.17 -20.74
C GLY A 6 -9.23 -1.05 -19.59
N LEU A 7 -8.90 -2.34 -19.63
CA LEU A 7 -9.25 -3.28 -18.59
C LEU A 7 -8.08 -3.41 -17.59
N VAL A 8 -8.38 -3.42 -16.29
CA VAL A 8 -7.43 -3.95 -15.29
C VAL A 8 -7.72 -5.44 -15.15
N THR A 9 -6.73 -6.29 -15.42
CA THR A 9 -6.81 -7.72 -15.16
C THR A 9 -5.69 -8.13 -14.21
N GLN A 10 -5.98 -9.08 -13.33
CA GLN A 10 -4.94 -9.76 -12.58
C GLN A 10 -4.20 -10.71 -13.54
N VAL A 11 -2.88 -10.65 -13.52
CA VAL A 11 -1.98 -11.58 -14.23
C VAL A 11 -1.50 -12.61 -13.20
N GLU A 12 -1.25 -13.83 -13.66
CA GLU A 12 -0.58 -14.84 -12.85
C GLU A 12 0.78 -14.29 -12.35
N PRO A 13 1.21 -14.67 -11.14
CA PRO A 13 2.52 -14.30 -10.66
C PRO A 13 3.60 -14.85 -11.60
N SER A 14 4.67 -14.08 -11.77
CA SER A 14 5.82 -14.51 -12.58
C SER A 14 6.31 -15.88 -12.08
N PRO A 15 6.50 -16.87 -12.96
CA PRO A 15 7.02 -18.17 -12.56
C PRO A 15 8.43 -18.01 -12.00
N ASP A 16 8.61 -18.33 -10.72
CA ASP A 16 9.91 -18.52 -10.11
C ASP A 16 10.01 -19.93 -9.56
N SER A 17 11.08 -20.61 -9.96
CA SER A 17 11.50 -21.93 -9.47
C SER A 17 11.52 -22.08 -7.95
N TYR A 18 11.66 -20.98 -7.19
CA TYR A 18 11.85 -21.03 -5.75
C TYR A 18 10.58 -20.76 -4.92
N TYR A 19 9.72 -19.82 -5.34
CA TYR A 19 8.60 -19.34 -4.52
C TYR A 19 7.21 -19.48 -5.15
N ASN A 20 7.12 -19.55 -6.48
CA ASN A 20 5.83 -19.63 -7.14
C ASN A 20 5.95 -20.39 -8.47
N PRO A 21 5.60 -21.69 -8.52
CA PRO A 21 5.53 -22.42 -9.77
C PRO A 21 4.28 -21.99 -10.54
N GLY A 22 4.23 -20.71 -10.91
CA GLY A 22 3.25 -20.17 -11.83
C GLY A 22 3.34 -20.91 -13.16
N ASN A 23 2.23 -20.97 -13.89
CA ASN A 23 2.24 -21.59 -15.21
C ASN A 23 2.89 -20.62 -16.20
N GLU A 24 4.11 -20.93 -16.64
CA GLU A 24 4.89 -20.11 -17.57
C GLU A 24 4.15 -19.82 -18.88
N LEU A 25 3.41 -20.79 -19.42
CA LEU A 25 2.62 -20.58 -20.64
C LEU A 25 1.48 -19.58 -20.40
N ILE A 26 0.77 -19.68 -19.28
CA ILE A 26 -0.31 -18.75 -18.94
C ILE A 26 0.26 -17.35 -18.68
N TYR A 27 1.38 -17.27 -17.96
CA TYR A 27 2.06 -16.01 -17.70
C TYR A 27 2.47 -15.32 -19.00
N ASP A 28 3.13 -16.04 -19.91
CA ASP A 28 3.55 -15.50 -21.21
C ASP A 28 2.36 -15.05 -22.07
N GLU A 29 1.29 -15.83 -22.12
CA GLU A 29 0.06 -15.46 -22.83
C GLU A 29 -0.58 -14.19 -22.26
N GLN A 30 -0.67 -14.08 -20.94
CA GLN A 30 -1.22 -12.89 -20.28
C GLN A 30 -0.31 -11.67 -20.45
N MET A 31 1.01 -11.85 -20.33
CA MET A 31 2.00 -10.79 -20.53
C MET A 31 2.04 -10.31 -21.98
N ALA A 32 1.76 -11.19 -22.95
CA ALA A 32 1.59 -10.79 -24.35
C ALA A 32 0.34 -9.92 -24.57
N ALA A 33 -0.73 -10.15 -23.78
CA ALA A 33 -2.01 -9.47 -23.92
C ALA A 33 -2.11 -8.10 -23.22
N VAL A 34 -1.22 -7.79 -22.27
CA VAL A 34 -1.22 -6.51 -21.55
C VAL A 34 -0.26 -5.49 -22.15
N ASP A 35 -0.60 -4.21 -22.08
CA ASP A 35 0.27 -3.10 -22.50
C ASP A 35 1.29 -2.70 -21.41
N GLY A 36 0.94 -2.94 -20.15
CA GLY A 36 1.77 -2.63 -18.99
C GLY A 36 1.41 -3.49 -17.79
N LEU A 37 2.39 -3.68 -16.90
CA LEU A 37 2.26 -4.45 -15.66
C LEU A 37 2.56 -3.54 -14.48
N LEU A 38 1.58 -3.25 -13.64
CA LEU A 38 1.82 -2.54 -12.38
C LEU A 38 2.52 -3.48 -11.39
N ASN A 39 3.78 -3.22 -11.08
CA ASN A 39 4.61 -4.05 -10.20
C ASN A 39 5.15 -3.20 -9.03
N GLY A 40 5.24 -3.76 -7.82
CA GLY A 40 5.78 -3.09 -6.64
C GLY A 40 7.24 -2.66 -6.76
N SER A 41 8.02 -3.24 -7.69
CA SER A 41 9.43 -2.91 -7.93
C SER A 41 9.77 -2.85 -9.42
N PRO A 42 10.75 -2.04 -9.84
CA PRO A 42 11.27 -2.09 -11.20
C PRO A 42 12.05 -3.39 -11.42
N ASN A 43 11.79 -4.08 -12.54
CA ASN A 43 12.51 -5.27 -12.95
C ASN A 43 13.03 -5.08 -14.39
N PRO A 44 14.36 -5.07 -14.63
CA PRO A 44 14.91 -4.87 -15.98
C PRO A 44 14.55 -5.99 -16.96
N ASP A 45 14.23 -7.19 -16.47
CA ASP A 45 13.83 -8.34 -17.29
C ASP A 45 12.33 -8.32 -17.64
N GLN A 46 11.57 -7.38 -17.07
CA GLN A 46 10.15 -7.16 -17.38
C GLN A 46 9.98 -5.77 -18.02
N PRO A 47 10.21 -5.60 -19.33
CA PRO A 47 10.18 -4.29 -19.99
C PRO A 47 8.80 -3.61 -19.98
N LYS A 48 7.73 -4.37 -19.69
CA LYS A 48 6.37 -3.85 -19.49
C LYS A 48 6.07 -3.45 -18.03
N ALA A 49 6.98 -3.72 -17.10
CA ALA A 49 6.78 -3.42 -15.69
C ALA A 49 6.85 -1.91 -15.41
N ILE A 50 5.85 -1.42 -14.71
CA ILE A 50 5.68 -0.05 -14.29
C ILE A 50 5.65 -0.08 -12.76
N SER A 51 6.59 0.62 -12.13
CA SER A 51 6.66 0.66 -10.68
C SER A 51 5.42 1.32 -10.07
N PHE A 52 4.72 0.57 -9.23
CA PHE A 52 3.52 0.95 -8.51
C PHE A 52 3.71 0.64 -7.02
N SER A 53 4.18 1.63 -6.27
CA SER A 53 4.62 1.47 -4.87
C SER A 53 3.65 2.11 -3.89
N ALA A 54 2.35 2.10 -4.21
CA ALA A 54 1.29 2.66 -3.35
C ALA A 54 1.32 2.08 -1.92
N SER A 55 1.71 0.82 -1.75
CA SER A 55 1.82 0.18 -0.43
C SER A 55 3.08 0.55 0.36
N ALA A 56 4.06 1.20 -0.28
CA ALA A 56 5.31 1.65 0.35
C ALA A 56 5.26 3.13 0.76
N ASP A 57 4.33 3.92 0.22
CA ASP A 57 4.26 5.36 0.49
C ASP A 57 4.05 5.66 2.00
N PRO A 58 4.88 6.49 2.66
CA PRO A 58 4.76 6.70 4.10
C PRO A 58 3.50 7.49 4.52
N GLY A 59 2.82 8.21 3.60
CA GLY A 59 1.68 9.05 3.94
C GLY A 59 0.33 8.33 3.77
N PRO A 60 -0.59 8.32 4.75
CA PRO A 60 -1.91 7.68 4.60
C PRO A 60 -2.69 8.18 3.38
N LEU A 61 -2.67 9.50 3.15
CA LEU A 61 -3.35 10.12 2.02
C LEU A 61 -2.58 9.97 0.70
N HIS A 62 -1.25 10.03 0.75
CA HIS A 62 -0.40 9.83 -0.43
C HIS A 62 -0.61 8.44 -1.04
N ARG A 63 -0.78 7.39 -0.21
CA ARG A 63 -1.16 6.04 -0.65
C ARG A 63 -2.42 6.03 -1.50
N SER A 64 -3.43 6.84 -1.13
CA SER A 64 -4.65 6.99 -1.90
C SER A 64 -4.47 7.82 -3.18
N GLU A 65 -3.50 8.74 -3.21
CA GLU A 65 -3.20 9.57 -4.38
C GLU A 65 -2.65 8.76 -5.57
N TRP A 66 -2.07 7.58 -5.32
CA TRP A 66 -1.69 6.64 -6.38
C TRP A 66 -2.84 6.25 -7.32
N LEU A 67 -4.10 6.48 -6.93
CA LEU A 67 -5.25 6.41 -7.85
C LEU A 67 -5.08 7.31 -9.07
N LYS A 68 -4.54 8.52 -8.90
CA LYS A 68 -4.27 9.46 -10.00
C LYS A 68 -3.20 8.96 -10.95
N PHE A 69 -2.21 8.24 -10.43
CA PHE A 69 -1.20 7.60 -11.26
C PHE A 69 -1.83 6.50 -12.14
N VAL A 70 -2.70 5.67 -11.56
CA VAL A 70 -3.41 4.62 -12.31
C VAL A 70 -4.32 5.23 -13.38
N SER A 71 -5.02 6.32 -13.07
CA SER A 71 -6.01 6.89 -13.98
C SER A 71 -5.44 7.47 -15.27
N PHE A 72 -4.16 7.87 -15.27
CA PHE A 72 -3.44 8.30 -16.48
C PHE A 72 -3.48 7.23 -17.59
N PHE A 73 -3.40 5.94 -17.24
CA PHE A 73 -3.44 4.85 -18.21
C PHE A 73 -4.83 4.61 -18.83
N TYR A 74 -5.87 5.17 -18.21
CA TYR A 74 -7.27 4.98 -18.62
C TYR A 74 -7.90 6.27 -19.14
N ASN A 75 -7.16 7.38 -19.20
CA ASN A 75 -7.67 8.71 -19.52
C ASN A 75 -8.85 9.10 -18.59
N MET A 76 -8.68 8.83 -17.30
CA MET A 76 -9.67 9.06 -16.23
C MET A 76 -9.14 10.02 -15.15
N GLU A 77 -8.26 10.94 -15.53
CA GLU A 77 -7.59 11.86 -14.60
C GLU A 77 -8.60 12.77 -13.90
N LEU A 78 -9.64 13.20 -14.62
CA LEU A 78 -10.71 14.03 -14.05
C LEU A 78 -11.49 13.28 -12.97
N GLU A 79 -11.89 12.04 -13.25
CA GLU A 79 -12.61 11.17 -12.33
C GLU A 79 -11.75 10.83 -11.10
N ALA A 80 -10.47 10.55 -11.30
CA ALA A 80 -9.54 10.26 -10.21
C ALA A 80 -9.29 11.48 -9.33
N GLU A 81 -9.19 12.68 -9.91
CA GLU A 81 -9.07 13.92 -9.15
C GLU A 81 -10.33 14.17 -8.30
N GLU A 82 -11.53 13.94 -8.86
CA GLU A 82 -12.78 14.06 -8.12
C GLU A 82 -12.85 13.07 -6.95
N VAL A 83 -12.49 11.81 -7.19
CA VAL A 83 -12.49 10.76 -6.16
C VAL A 83 -11.45 11.05 -5.08
N PHE A 84 -10.22 11.39 -5.46
CA PHE A 84 -9.16 11.71 -4.51
C PHE A 84 -9.52 12.95 -3.67
N SER A 85 -10.07 13.99 -4.29
CA SER A 85 -10.53 15.20 -3.58
C SER A 85 -11.56 14.85 -2.49
N LYS A 86 -12.50 13.94 -2.78
CA LYS A 86 -13.47 13.44 -1.78
C LYS A 86 -12.79 12.66 -0.66
N ILE A 87 -11.83 11.80 -0.99
CA ILE A 87 -11.05 11.04 0.00
C ILE A 87 -10.30 12.01 0.93
N ALA A 88 -9.57 12.97 0.35
CA ALA A 88 -8.81 13.98 1.09
C ALA A 88 -9.72 14.83 1.99
N ALA A 89 -10.84 15.32 1.47
CA ALA A 89 -11.79 16.10 2.25
C ALA A 89 -12.37 15.30 3.43
N ASN A 90 -12.73 14.03 3.22
CA ASN A 90 -13.25 13.17 4.28
C ASN A 90 -12.18 12.85 5.32
N TYR A 91 -10.94 12.62 4.89
CA TYR A 91 -9.80 12.35 5.76
C TYR A 91 -9.54 13.54 6.68
N GLU A 92 -9.39 14.75 6.12
CA GLU A 92 -9.13 15.96 6.89
C GLU A 92 -10.30 16.34 7.81
N CYS A 93 -11.54 16.14 7.36
CA CYS A 93 -12.72 16.32 8.20
C CYS A 93 -12.69 15.41 9.44
N THR A 94 -12.47 14.10 9.23
CA THR A 94 -12.42 13.11 10.31
C THR A 94 -11.24 13.38 11.26
N LYS A 95 -10.09 13.74 10.71
CA LYS A 95 -8.90 14.12 11.49
C LYS A 95 -9.16 15.33 12.37
N ALA A 96 -9.78 16.38 11.82
CA ALA A 96 -10.13 17.57 12.58
C ALA A 96 -11.13 17.25 13.70
N MET A 97 -12.13 16.41 13.41
CA MET A 97 -13.08 15.94 14.43
C MET A 97 -12.41 15.12 15.53
N ALA A 98 -11.46 14.25 15.19
CA ALA A 98 -10.75 13.41 16.16
C ALA A 98 -9.77 14.21 17.04
N ALA A 99 -9.24 15.32 16.51
CA ALA A 99 -8.41 16.24 17.28
C ALA A 99 -9.23 17.12 18.24
N ALA A 100 -10.52 17.29 17.99
CA ALA A 100 -11.42 18.05 18.85
C ALA A 100 -11.68 17.28 20.16
N ASP A 101 -11.84 18.02 21.25
CA ASP A 101 -12.45 17.58 22.51
C ASP A 101 -11.70 16.52 23.36
N VAL A 102 -10.57 15.97 22.92
CA VAL A 102 -9.77 15.02 23.74
C VAL A 102 -8.39 15.61 24.11
N PRO A 103 -8.16 15.96 25.40
CA PRO A 103 -6.85 16.33 25.91
C PRO A 103 -5.80 15.28 25.59
N ALA A 104 -4.56 15.69 25.29
CA ALA A 104 -3.50 14.76 24.90
C ALA A 104 -3.23 13.65 25.95
N SER A 105 -3.47 13.93 27.23
CA SER A 105 -3.36 12.97 28.34
C SER A 105 -4.40 11.85 28.29
N ASP A 106 -5.56 12.12 27.68
CA ASP A 106 -6.74 11.25 27.72
C ASP A 106 -6.86 10.42 26.43
N ARG A 107 -5.97 10.65 25.47
CA ARG A 107 -5.94 9.94 24.19
C ARG A 107 -5.56 8.48 24.41
N PRO A 108 -6.30 7.52 23.83
CA PRO A 108 -5.99 6.11 23.98
C PRO A 108 -4.65 5.77 23.31
N GLY A 109 -3.90 4.87 23.94
CA GLY A 109 -2.71 4.28 23.34
C GLY A 109 -3.10 3.24 22.29
N VAL A 110 -2.63 3.38 21.06
CA VAL A 110 -2.92 2.43 19.97
C VAL A 110 -1.63 1.91 19.36
N ALA A 111 -1.63 0.62 19.03
CA ALA A 111 -0.52 -0.08 18.40
C ALA A 111 -1.06 -1.04 17.33
N PHE A 112 -0.35 -1.14 16.21
CA PHE A 112 -0.56 -2.20 15.22
C PHE A 112 0.38 -3.35 15.55
N ILE A 113 -0.17 -4.51 15.90
CA ILE A 113 0.62 -5.67 16.33
C ILE A 113 0.39 -6.81 15.34
N SER A 114 1.47 -7.46 14.93
CA SER A 114 1.43 -8.67 14.09
C SER A 114 2.28 -9.76 14.70
N TYR A 115 1.90 -11.01 14.48
CA TYR A 115 2.73 -12.16 14.81
C TYR A 115 3.72 -12.43 13.67
N SER A 116 5.02 -12.40 13.97
CA SER A 116 6.11 -12.73 13.04
C SER A 116 6.52 -14.17 13.22
N SER A 117 6.16 -15.04 12.28
CA SER A 117 6.66 -16.42 12.22
C SER A 117 8.08 -16.54 11.67
N PHE A 118 8.62 -15.44 11.11
CA PHE A 118 9.97 -15.37 10.52
C PHE A 118 11.04 -14.94 11.54
N SER A 119 10.63 -14.32 12.65
CA SER A 119 11.52 -14.09 13.79
C SER A 119 11.97 -15.43 14.38
N THR A 120 13.18 -15.47 14.95
CA THR A 120 13.69 -16.64 15.68
C THR A 120 14.05 -16.24 17.11
N PRO A 121 13.24 -16.60 18.12
CA PRO A 121 11.96 -17.31 18.03
C PRO A 121 10.84 -16.47 17.40
N PRO A 122 9.76 -17.09 16.91
CA PRO A 122 8.56 -16.36 16.50
C PRO A 122 8.03 -15.47 17.63
N GLU A 123 7.60 -14.26 17.29
CA GLU A 123 7.26 -13.24 18.29
C GLU A 123 6.16 -12.29 17.80
N PHE A 124 5.53 -11.57 18.72
CA PHE A 124 4.70 -10.43 18.38
C PHE A 124 5.56 -9.20 18.16
N VAL A 125 5.32 -8.49 17.06
CA VAL A 125 6.06 -7.31 16.67
C VAL A 125 5.10 -6.13 16.53
N VAL A 126 5.50 -4.98 17.09
CA VAL A 126 4.76 -3.72 16.95
C VAL A 126 5.21 -3.03 15.66
N SER A 127 4.27 -2.77 14.76
CA SER A 127 4.55 -2.04 13.53
C SER A 127 4.57 -0.54 13.79
N VAL A 128 5.71 0.08 13.50
CA VAL A 128 5.97 1.52 13.60
C VAL A 128 6.15 2.16 12.22
N ALA A 129 5.54 1.58 11.18
CA ALA A 129 5.53 2.15 9.84
C ALA A 129 4.86 3.54 9.86
N ASP A 130 5.48 4.52 9.18
CA ASP A 130 5.08 5.93 9.26
C ASP A 130 3.59 6.17 9.04
N TYR A 131 3.00 5.53 8.03
CA TYR A 131 1.57 5.70 7.73
C TYR A 131 0.67 5.19 8.86
N LYS A 132 1.10 4.15 9.60
CA LYS A 132 0.34 3.64 10.76
C LYS A 132 0.46 4.58 11.94
N LEU A 133 1.65 5.12 12.19
CA LEU A 133 1.87 6.12 13.24
C LEU A 133 1.08 7.40 12.97
N ALA A 134 1.05 7.83 11.71
CA ALA A 134 0.25 8.96 11.25
C ALA A 134 -1.25 8.69 11.37
N LEU A 135 -1.73 7.50 10.96
CA LEU A 135 -3.14 7.11 11.13
C LEU A 135 -3.58 7.14 12.60
N VAL A 136 -2.75 6.65 13.52
CA VAL A 136 -3.04 6.72 14.97
C VAL A 136 -3.17 8.16 15.44
N ALA A 137 -2.19 9.00 15.08
CA ALA A 137 -2.19 10.40 15.49
C ALA A 137 -3.37 11.19 14.89
N ASP A 138 -3.65 10.97 13.61
CA ASP A 138 -4.73 11.65 12.87
C ASP A 138 -6.12 11.16 13.32
N ALA A 139 -6.23 9.94 13.85
CA ALA A 139 -7.43 9.43 14.51
C ALA A 139 -7.58 9.92 15.97
N GLY A 140 -6.76 10.88 16.44
CA GLY A 140 -6.86 11.45 17.78
C GLY A 140 -6.33 10.55 18.90
N ALA A 141 -5.63 9.46 18.56
CA ALA A 141 -5.00 8.57 19.52
C ALA A 141 -3.51 8.90 19.73
N ARG A 142 -2.86 8.18 20.64
CA ARG A 142 -1.43 8.31 20.93
C ARG A 142 -0.71 7.01 20.55
N ASN A 143 0.43 7.13 19.87
CA ASN A 143 1.31 5.99 19.65
C ASN A 143 1.85 5.46 20.98
N VAL A 144 1.86 4.14 21.16
CA VAL A 144 2.43 3.52 22.36
C VAL A 144 3.94 3.74 22.44
N ASP A 145 4.49 3.78 23.67
CA ASP A 145 5.95 3.76 23.87
C ASP A 145 6.48 2.36 23.55
N THR A 146 7.40 2.28 22.59
CA THR A 146 7.95 1.02 22.08
C THR A 146 9.40 0.78 22.54
N SER A 147 9.94 1.57 23.47
CA SER A 147 11.34 1.48 23.93
C SER A 147 11.78 0.09 24.42
N ASN A 148 10.84 -0.72 24.93
CA ASN A 148 11.08 -2.09 25.40
C ASN A 148 10.35 -3.16 24.57
N MET A 149 9.99 -2.85 23.31
CA MET A 149 9.24 -3.73 22.43
C MET A 149 10.04 -4.06 21.17
N THR A 150 9.84 -5.26 20.60
CA THR A 150 10.31 -5.55 19.25
C THR A 150 9.46 -4.75 18.26
N VAL A 151 10.11 -3.96 17.39
CA VAL A 151 9.44 -3.08 16.42
C VAL A 151 9.76 -3.44 14.98
N GLN A 152 8.80 -3.18 14.10
CA GLN A 152 8.94 -3.30 12.65
C GLN A 152 8.69 -1.94 12.00
N ILE A 153 9.71 -1.41 11.34
CA ILE A 153 9.76 -0.01 10.86
C ILE A 153 9.11 0.17 9.49
N SER A 154 8.95 -0.89 8.72
CA SER A 154 8.24 -0.89 7.43
C SER A 154 6.94 -1.69 7.53
N SER A 155 6.02 -1.53 6.60
CA SER A 155 4.91 -2.50 6.40
C SER A 155 5.41 -3.89 5.95
N TRP A 156 6.71 -4.07 5.83
CA TRP A 156 7.37 -5.15 5.11
C TRP A 156 8.30 -5.90 6.09
N SER A 157 7.82 -7.00 6.67
CA SER A 157 8.61 -7.88 7.55
C SER A 157 9.03 -9.19 6.91
N GLY A 158 8.85 -9.38 5.61
CA GLY A 158 9.23 -10.63 4.97
C GLY A 158 9.32 -10.48 3.48
N LEU A 159 10.57 -10.45 3.00
CA LEU A 159 11.03 -10.52 1.60
C LEU A 159 10.38 -9.54 0.60
N PRO A 160 11.10 -9.20 -0.50
CA PRO A 160 10.50 -8.42 -1.58
C PRO A 160 9.18 -9.01 -1.96
N SER A 161 8.14 -8.16 -1.87
CA SER A 161 6.96 -8.29 -2.71
C SER A 161 7.46 -8.26 -4.15
N HIS A 162 7.94 -9.40 -4.61
CA HIS A 162 7.98 -9.77 -6.00
C HIS A 162 6.52 -9.95 -6.38
N VAL A 163 5.92 -8.84 -6.84
CA VAL A 163 4.86 -8.92 -7.83
C VAL A 163 5.52 -9.27 -9.16
#